data_AF-A0A1I7B0U1-F1
#
_entry.id   AF-A0A1I7B0U1-F1
#
_cell.length_a   1.000
_cell.length_b   1.000
_cell.length_c   1.000
_cell.angle_alpha   90.00
_cell.angle_beta   90.00
_cell.angle_gamma   90.00
#
_symmetry.space_group_name_H-M   'P 1'
#
loop_
_entity.id
_entity.type
_entity.pdbx_description
1 polymer ?
#
loop_
_entity_poly.entity_id
_entity_poly.type
_entity_poly.pdbx_seq_one_letter_code
_entity_poly.pdbx_strand_id
1 'polypeptide(L)'
;MLVYADYIGYLAAIIGTLCWLPQTLKTWKTRETKDLSLAANLLVLSTVLLWFIYGIMTAAWPLVVGNVISIIAVGAIVTAKLIYK
;
A
#
# COMPACT_ATOMS: atom_id res chain seq x y z
N MET A 1 1.16 -8.15 -27.38
CA MET A 1 0.31 -8.41 -26.19
C MET A 1 0.98 -7.98 -24.89
N LEU A 2 2.26 -8.30 -24.66
CA LEU A 2 2.99 -7.97 -23.41
C LEU A 2 3.10 -6.46 -23.12
N VAL A 3 3.33 -5.63 -24.14
CA VAL A 3 3.49 -4.17 -23.98
C VAL A 3 2.29 -3.49 -23.32
N TYR A 4 1.06 -3.91 -23.62
CA TYR A 4 -0.14 -3.32 -22.99
C TYR A 4 -0.29 -3.70 -21.52
N ALA A 5 0.15 -4.91 -21.14
CA ALA A 5 0.11 -5.37 -19.75
C ALA A 5 1.05 -4.53 -18.86
N ASP A 6 2.23 -4.17 -19.37
CA ASP A 6 3.19 -3.33 -18.63
C ASP A 6 2.63 -1.92 -18.39
N TYR A 7 2.00 -1.28 -19.39
CA TYR A 7 1.38 0.02 -19.20
C TYR A 7 0.25 0.00 -18.16
N ILE A 8 -0.60 -1.04 -18.19
CA ILE A 8 -1.63 -1.23 -17.17
C ILE A 8 -0.99 -1.49 -15.79
N GLY A 9 0.08 -2.27 -15.72
CA GLY A 9 0.83 -2.52 -14.50
C GLY A 9 1.41 -1.23 -13.88
N TYR A 10 2.03 -0.38 -14.70
CA TYR A 10 2.54 0.92 -14.24
C TYR A 10 1.42 1.86 -13.81
N LEU A 11 0.32 1.92 -14.56
CA LEU A 11 -0.84 2.73 -14.18
C LEU A 11 -1.45 2.24 -12.87
N ALA A 12 -1.58 0.92 -12.69
CA ALA A 12 -2.03 0.31 -11.45
C ALA A 12 -1.08 0.63 -10.28
N ALA A 13 0.23 0.62 -10.49
CA ALA A 13 1.21 0.99 -9.47
C ALA A 13 1.08 2.48 -9.07
N ILE A 14 0.87 3.38 -10.03
CA ILE A 14 0.66 4.82 -9.77
C ILE A 14 -0.64 5.05 -9.01
N ILE A 15 -1.76 4.51 -9.49
CA ILE A 15 -3.07 4.66 -8.84
C ILE A 15 -3.05 4.02 -7.45
N GLY A 16 -2.49 2.82 -7.32
CA GLY A 16 -2.34 2.13 -6.04
C GLY A 16 -1.52 2.94 -5.03
N THR A 17 -0.45 3.59 -5.49
CA THR A 17 0.35 4.52 -4.67
C THR A 17 -0.48 5.73 -4.22
N LEU A 18 -1.17 6.38 -5.16
CA LEU A 18 -1.99 7.56 -4.89
C LEU A 18 -3.20 7.26 -4.01
N CYS A 19 -3.67 6.02 -3.97
CA CYS A 19 -4.78 5.61 -3.11
C CYS A 19 -4.45 5.78 -1.62
N TRP A 20 -3.23 5.42 -1.21
CA TRP A 20 -2.85 5.42 0.20
C TRP A 20 -2.27 6.75 0.68
N LEU A 21 -1.61 7.49 -0.22
CA LEU A 21 -0.88 8.72 0.17
C LEU A 21 -1.76 9.78 0.87
N PRO A 22 -2.96 10.14 0.37
CA PRO A 22 -3.82 11.11 1.05
C PRO A 22 -4.24 10.67 2.44
N GLN A 23 -4.54 9.37 2.61
CA GLN A 23 -4.96 8.81 3.88
C GLN A 23 -3.79 8.78 4.87
N THR A 24 -2.61 8.33 4.45
CA THR A 24 -1.40 8.35 5.28
C THR A 24 -1.08 9.78 5.74
N LEU A 25 -1.05 10.75 4.82
CA LEU A 25 -0.76 12.15 5.15
C LEU A 25 -1.80 12.73 6.12
N LYS A 26 -3.10 12.48 5.88
CA LYS A 26 -4.17 12.94 6.76
C LYS A 26 -4.02 12.35 8.17
N THR A 27 -3.80 11.05 8.28
CA THR A 27 -3.65 10.36 9.57
C THR A 27 -2.49 10.91 10.40
N TRP A 28 -1.33 11.17 9.78
CA TRP A 28 -0.18 11.74 10.50
C TRP A 28 -0.33 13.22 10.81
N LYS A 29 -1.05 13.98 9.97
CA LYS A 29 -1.32 15.41 10.20
C LYS A 29 -2.35 15.64 11.31
N THR A 30 -3.47 14.94 11.28
CA THR A 30 -4.57 15.14 12.25
C THR A 30 -4.38 14.33 13.52
N ARG A 31 -3.61 13.23 13.47
CA ARG A 31 -3.47 12.25 14.56
C ARG A 31 -4.81 11.62 14.99
N GLU A 32 -5.84 11.78 14.17
CA GLU A 32 -7.16 11.19 14.41
C GLU A 32 -7.21 9.79 13.80
N THR A 33 -7.13 8.79 14.67
CA THR A 33 -7.08 7.37 14.29
C THR A 33 -8.26 6.58 14.85
N LYS A 34 -9.15 7.21 15.62
CA LYS A 34 -10.26 6.54 16.33
C LYS A 34 -11.10 5.64 15.42
N ASP A 35 -11.42 6.13 14.23
CA ASP A 35 -12.29 5.43 13.27
C ASP A 35 -11.53 4.45 12.36
N LEU A 36 -10.20 4.37 12.47
CA LEU A 36 -9.39 3.42 11.72
C LEU A 36 -9.40 2.06 12.40
N SER A 37 -9.90 1.04 11.69
CA SER A 37 -9.80 -0.35 12.13
C SER A 37 -8.37 -0.86 12.03
N LEU A 38 -7.74 -1.16 13.17
CA LEU A 38 -6.39 -1.74 13.21
C LEU A 38 -6.35 -3.09 12.49
N ALA A 39 -7.35 -3.94 12.73
CA ALA A 39 -7.43 -5.26 12.10
C ALA A 39 -7.50 -5.18 10.56
N ALA A 40 -8.32 -4.26 10.04
CA ALA A 40 -8.42 -4.06 8.59
C ALA A 40 -7.08 -3.60 7.99
N ASN A 41 -6.42 -2.61 8.62
CA ASN A 41 -5.13 -2.11 8.13
C ASN A 41 -4.01 -3.16 8.21
N LEU A 42 -4.02 -4.04 9.23
CA LEU A 42 -3.09 -5.17 9.33
C LEU A 42 -3.33 -6.22 8.24
N LEU A 43 -4.58 -6.51 7.91
CA LEU A 43 -4.92 -7.40 6.80
C LEU A 43 -4.44 -6.82 5.47
N VAL A 44 -4.69 -5.52 5.23
CA VAL A 44 -4.19 -4.84 4.03
C VAL A 44 -2.66 -4.89 3.96
N LEU A 45 -1.96 -4.60 5.07
CA LEU A 45 -0.50 -4.67 5.14
C LEU A 45 0.01 -6.08 4.80
N SER A 46 -0.65 -7.11 5.33
CA SER A 46 -0.32 -8.51 5.03
C SER A 46 -0.55 -8.84 3.56
N THR A 47 -1.66 -8.37 2.98
CA THR A 47 -1.97 -8.57 1.55
C THR A 47 -0.90 -7.95 0.65
N VAL A 48 -0.48 -6.70 0.90
CA VAL A 48 0.54 -6.05 0.06
C VAL A 48 1.92 -6.66 0.25
N LEU A 49 2.25 -7.19 1.44
CA LEU A 49 3.46 -7.97 1.67
C LEU A 49 3.46 -9.27 0.85
N LEU A 50 2.34 -10.00 0.85
CA LEU A 50 2.20 -11.22 0.05
C LEU A 50 2.29 -10.94 -1.45
N TRP A 51 1.66 -9.87 -1.94
CA TRP A 51 1.77 -9.46 -3.34
C TRP A 51 3.18 -9.03 -3.74
N PHE A 52 3.90 -8.35 -2.85
CA PHE A 52 5.31 -8.00 -3.07
C PHE A 52 6.16 -9.27 -3.22
N ILE A 53 6.03 -10.23 -2.29
CA ILE A 53 6.75 -11.52 -2.35
C ILE A 53 6.41 -12.26 -3.65
N TYR A 54 5.12 -12.37 -3.97
CA TYR A 54 4.66 -12.99 -5.21
C TYR A 54 5.22 -12.30 -6.47
N GLY A 55 5.26 -10.97 -6.48
CA GLY A 55 5.82 -10.18 -7.57
C GLY A 55 7.30 -10.47 -7.80
N ILE A 56 8.08 -10.63 -6.73
CA ILE A 56 9.49 -11.04 -6.81
C ILE A 56 9.60 -12.44 -7.42
N MET A 57 8.80 -13.39 -6.92
CA MET A 57 8.80 -14.78 -7.39
C MET A 57 8.42 -14.92 -8.88
N THR A 58 7.67 -13.97 -9.41
CA THR A 58 7.17 -13.97 -10.80
C THR A 58 7.86 -12.97 -11.72
N ALA A 59 8.88 -12.25 -11.22
CA ALA A 59 9.55 -11.16 -11.93
C ALA A 59 8.61 -10.05 -12.44
N ALA A 60 7.45 -9.86 -11.79
CA ALA A 60 6.45 -8.86 -12.15
C ALA A 60 6.81 -7.48 -11.56
N TRP A 61 7.79 -6.79 -12.16
CA TRP A 61 8.34 -5.54 -11.62
C TRP A 61 7.32 -4.43 -11.32
N PRO A 62 6.30 -4.15 -12.16
CA PRO A 62 5.29 -3.14 -11.81
C PRO A 62 4.53 -3.47 -10.51
N LEU A 63 4.26 -4.76 -10.28
CA LEU A 63 3.60 -5.24 -9.06
C LEU A 63 4.52 -5.09 -7.84
N VAL A 64 5.82 -5.40 -7.99
CA VAL A 64 6.81 -5.24 -6.92
C VAL A 64 6.91 -3.78 -6.50
N VAL A 65 7.11 -2.86 -7.46
CA VAL A 65 7.27 -1.43 -7.16
C VAL A 65 6.00 -0.86 -6.52
N GLY A 66 4.82 -1.19 -7.04
CA GLY A 66 3.55 -0.72 -6.47
C GLY A 66 3.31 -1.20 -5.03
N ASN A 67 3.68 -2.45 -4.72
CA ASN A 67 3.47 -2.98 -3.38
C ASN A 67 4.50 -2.48 -2.36
N VAL A 68 5.75 -2.17 -2.75
CA VAL A 68 6.73 -1.52 -1.85
C VAL A 68 6.17 -0.21 -1.31
N ILE A 69 5.62 0.62 -2.19
CA ILE A 69 5.06 1.93 -1.79
C ILE A 69 3.84 1.73 -0.90
N SER A 70 2.99 0.76 -1.22
CA SER A 70 1.81 0.41 -0.41
C SER A 70 2.20 -0.10 0.99
N ILE A 71 3.26 -0.92 1.11
CA ILE A 71 3.79 -1.39 2.39
C ILE A 71 4.22 -0.20 3.26
N ILE A 72 4.94 0.78 2.68
CA ILE A 72 5.36 1.98 3.40
C ILE A 72 4.15 2.80 3.87
N ALA A 73 3.19 3.04 2.97
CA ALA A 73 2.04 3.88 3.25
C ALA A 73 1.08 3.27 4.29
N VAL A 74 0.74 1.99 4.13
CA VAL A 74 -0.14 1.25 5.05
C VAL A 74 0.58 0.96 6.37
N GLY A 75 1.88 0.64 6.31
CA GLY A 75 2.72 0.52 7.50
C GLY A 75 2.71 1.79 8.33
N ALA A 76 2.85 2.96 7.69
CA ALA A 76 2.75 4.25 8.37
C ALA A 76 1.35 4.50 8.98
N ILE A 77 0.26 4.06 8.34
CA ILE A 77 -1.10 4.15 8.92
C ILE A 77 -1.23 3.25 10.16
N VAL A 78 -0.75 2.01 10.07
CA VAL A 78 -0.75 1.06 11.20
C VAL A 78 0.06 1.63 12.36
N THR A 79 1.26 2.14 12.10
CA THR A 79 2.10 2.77 13.13
C THR A 79 1.39 3.95 13.77
N ALA A 80 0.76 4.83 12.98
CA ALA A 80 -0.02 5.93 13.53
C ALA A 80 -1.17 5.44 14.43
N LYS A 81 -1.91 4.40 14.04
CA LYS A 81 -2.99 3.81 14.86
C LYS A 81 -2.48 3.17 16.15
N LEU A 82 -1.25 2.67 16.17
CA LEU A 82 -0.65 2.11 17.38
C LEU A 82 -0.13 3.21 18.34
N ILE A 83 0.31 4.35 17.80
CA ILE A 83 0.83 5.49 18.59
C ILE A 83 -0.31 6.38 19.10
N TYR A 84 -1.22 6.77 18.21
CA TYR A 84 -2.39 7.60 18.51
C TYR A 84 -3.59 6.66 18.65
N LYS A 85 -4.19 6.56 19.85
CA LYS A 85 -5.30 5.63 20.14
C LYS A 85 -6.60 6.04 19.45
#